data_AF-A0A959TPZ8-F1
#
_entry.id   AF-A0A959TPZ8-F1
#
_cell.length_a   1.000
_cell.length_b   1.000
_cell.length_c   1.000
_cell.angle_alpha   90.00
_cell.angle_beta   90.00
_cell.angle_gamma   90.00
#
_symmetry.space_group_name_H-M   'P 1'
#
loop_
_entity.id
_entity.type
_entity.pdbx_description
1 polymer ?
#
loop_
_entity_poly.entity_id
_entity_poly.type
_entity_poly.pdbx_seq_one_letter_code
_entity_poly.pdbx_strand_id
1 'polypeptide(L)' 'MQERTGHHAPTTMDQLKRIDPRDLIMLLQCEPRQLLGRIVQLNRAPRYHNTLNAVVLAAEVTDLRGQRGSGGNEEQSA' A
#
# COMPACT_ATOMS: atom_id res chain seq x y z
N MET A 1 34.34 14.59 -6.08
CA MET A 1 32.92 15.02 -6.13
C MET A 1 32.10 13.79 -5.81
N GLN A 2 31.37 13.79 -4.70
CA GLN A 2 30.61 12.63 -4.24
C GLN A 2 29.38 12.48 -5.13
N GLU A 3 29.35 11.42 -5.92
CA GLU A 3 28.15 10.96 -6.60
C GLU A 3 27.17 10.55 -5.50
N ARG A 4 26.18 11.40 -5.26
CA ARG A 4 25.04 11.08 -4.41
C ARG A 4 24.37 9.87 -5.04
N THR A 5 24.65 8.70 -4.48
CA THR A 5 23.88 7.49 -4.71
C THR A 5 22.43 7.86 -4.42
N GLY A 6 21.67 8.04 -5.50
CA GLY A 6 20.22 8.06 -5.41
C GLY A 6 19.84 6.74 -4.76
N HIS A 7 19.47 6.81 -3.48
CA HIS A 7 18.60 5.81 -2.86
C HIS A 7 17.33 5.83 -3.71
N HIS A 8 17.35 5.08 -4.82
CA HIS A 8 16.13 4.57 -5.41
C HIS A 8 15.52 3.73 -4.31
N ALA A 9 14.65 4.35 -3.52
CA ALA A 9 13.74 3.61 -2.66
C ALA A 9 13.13 2.54 -3.57
N PRO A 10 13.21 1.25 -3.19
CA PRO A 10 12.61 0.19 -3.99
C PRO A 10 11.19 0.61 -4.30
N THR A 11 10.85 0.66 -5.58
CA THR A 11 9.62 1.27 -6.06
C THR A 11 8.43 0.71 -5.28
N THR A 12 7.70 1.64 -4.68
CA THR A 12 6.60 1.54 -3.71
C THR A 12 5.36 0.81 -4.24
N MET A 13 5.52 -0.15 -5.14
CA MET A 13 4.45 -0.99 -5.67
C MET A 13 4.80 -2.48 -5.67
N ASP A 14 6.02 -2.85 -5.25
CA ASP A 14 6.44 -4.24 -5.23
C ASP A 14 5.70 -5.05 -4.16
N GLN A 15 5.40 -4.44 -3.01
CA GLN A 15 4.70 -5.13 -1.93
C GLN A 15 3.23 -5.39 -2.29
N LEU A 16 2.52 -4.39 -2.85
CA LEU A 16 1.14 -4.56 -3.33
C LEU A 16 0.98 -5.72 -4.32
N LYS A 17 1.95 -5.94 -5.22
CA LYS A 17 1.90 -7.03 -6.22
C LYS A 17 2.00 -8.43 -5.61
N ARG A 18 2.55 -8.55 -4.40
CA ARG A 18 2.77 -9.83 -3.71
C ARG A 18 1.56 -10.25 -2.86
N ILE A 19 0.55 -9.39 -2.77
CA ILE A 19 -0.66 -9.62 -1.98
C ILE A 19 -1.73 -10.25 -2.85
N ASP A 20 -2.43 -11.24 -2.30
CA ASP A 20 -3.61 -11.79 -2.92
C ASP A 20 -4.66 -10.69 -3.15
N PRO A 21 -5.28 -10.61 -4.34
CA PRO A 21 -6.28 -9.58 -4.63
C PRO A 21 -7.40 -9.47 -3.59
N ARG A 22 -7.82 -10.57 -2.97
CA ARG A 22 -8.88 -10.54 -1.93
C ARG A 22 -8.40 -9.88 -0.66
N ASP A 23 -7.18 -10.18 -0.24
CA ASP A 23 -6.56 -9.56 0.94
C ASP A 23 -6.32 -8.07 0.68
N LEU A 24 -5.92 -7.70 -0.54
CA LEU A 24 -5.75 -6.30 -0.92
C LEU A 24 -7.08 -5.53 -0.89
N ILE A 25 -8.18 -6.10 -1.39
CA ILE A 25 -9.51 -5.49 -1.32
C ILE A 25 -9.92 -5.27 0.15
N MET A 26 -9.72 -6.28 1.01
CA MET A 26 -9.98 -6.14 2.44
C MET A 26 -9.14 -5.02 3.06
N LEU A 27 -7.84 -4.97 2.72
CA LEU A 27 -6.94 -3.93 3.18
C LEU A 27 -7.34 -2.55 2.66
N LEU A 28 -7.94 -2.41 1.48
CA LEU A 28 -8.42 -1.13 0.96
C LEU A 28 -9.72 -0.65 1.64
N GLN A 29 -10.56 -1.57 2.10
CA GLN A 29 -11.83 -1.28 2.78
C GLN A 29 -11.68 -1.10 4.31
N CYS A 30 -10.55 -1.52 4.88
CA CYS A 30 -10.30 -1.46 6.31
C CYS A 30 -10.24 -0.01 6.84
N GLU A 31 -10.71 0.22 8.08
CA GLU A 31 -10.51 1.50 8.76
C GLU A 31 -9.01 1.86 8.86
N PRO A 32 -8.59 3.11 8.59
CA PRO A 32 -7.18 3.51 8.62
C PRO A 32 -6.48 3.17 9.94
N ARG A 33 -7.19 3.33 11.06
CA ARG A 33 -6.68 3.03 12.41
C ARG A 33 -6.41 1.54 12.63
N GLN A 34 -7.04 0.66 11.86
CA GLN A 34 -6.90 -0.80 11.97
C GLN A 34 -5.94 -1.39 10.92
N LEU A 35 -5.56 -0.59 9.91
CA LEU A 35 -4.81 -1.05 8.75
C LEU A 35 -3.54 -1.80 9.12
N LEU A 36 -2.68 -1.18 9.95
CA LEU A 36 -1.42 -1.79 10.36
C LEU A 36 -1.64 -3.11 11.11
N GLY A 37 -2.62 -3.15 12.01
CA GLY A 37 -2.98 -4.37 12.74
C GLY A 37 -3.45 -5.50 11.82
N ARG A 38 -4.23 -5.18 10.78
CA ARG A 38 -4.67 -6.16 9.78
C ARG A 38 -3.54 -6.64 8.89
N ILE A 39 -2.63 -5.77 8.50
CA ILE A 39 -1.43 -6.17 7.75
C ILE A 39 -0.57 -7.12 8.58
N VAL A 40 -0.34 -6.83 9.86
CA VAL A 40 0.44 -7.71 10.74
C VAL A 40 -0.23 -9.09 10.90
N GLN A 41 -1.55 -9.13 11.03
CA GLN A 41 -2.29 -10.39 11.10
C GLN A 41 -2.20 -11.20 9.80
N LEU A 42 -2.36 -10.53 8.64
CA LEU A 42 -2.15 -11.16 7.33
C LEU A 42 -0.73 -11.70 7.20
N ASN A 43 0.27 -10.93 7.62
CA ASN A 43 1.66 -11.33 7.49
C ASN A 43 1.97 -12.63 8.24
N ARG A 44 1.26 -12.88 9.35
CA ARG A 44 1.37 -14.14 10.13
C ARG A 44 0.66 -15.33 9.49
N ALA A 45 -0.20 -15.11 8.49
CA ALA A 45 -0.93 -16.18 7.84
C ALA A 45 0.04 -17.11 7.06
N PRO A 46 -0.28 -18.41 6.92
CA PRO A 46 0.58 -19.36 6.22
C PRO A 46 0.93 -18.94 4.79
N ARG A 47 0.07 -18.16 4.12
CA ARG A 47 0.34 -17.67 2.77
C ARG A 47 1.55 -16.72 2.68
N TYR A 48 1.76 -15.89 3.70
CA TYR A 48 2.70 -14.78 3.65
C TYR A 48 3.96 -15.02 4.47
N HIS A 49 3.96 -15.98 5.41
CA HIS A 49 5.15 -16.41 6.15
C HIS A 49 6.00 -15.27 6.74
N ASN A 50 5.38 -14.20 7.21
CA ASN A 50 6.03 -13.00 7.74
C ASN A 50 6.94 -12.24 6.74
N THR A 51 6.71 -12.39 5.43
CA THR A 51 7.55 -11.78 4.39
C THR A 51 7.10 -10.40 3.94
N LEU A 52 5.91 -9.94 4.35
CA LEU A 52 5.40 -8.61 4.02
C LEU A 52 6.07 -7.56 4.90
N ASN A 53 6.43 -6.42 4.29
CA ASN A 53 6.82 -5.24 5.05
C ASN A 53 5.58 -4.43 5.42
N ALA A 54 5.15 -4.54 6.68
CA ALA A 54 3.88 -3.97 7.12
C ALA A 54 3.80 -2.44 7.02
N VAL A 55 4.92 -1.75 7.25
CA VAL A 55 4.98 -0.27 7.23
C VAL A 55 4.93 0.23 5.79
N VAL A 56 5.75 -0.35 4.91
CA VAL A 56 5.77 0.00 3.48
C VAL A 56 4.40 -0.26 2.88
N LEU A 57 3.82 -1.43 3.15
CA LEU A 57 2.50 -1.77 2.63
C LEU A 57 1.39 -0.85 3.15
N ALA A 58 1.44 -0.44 4.42
CA ALA A 58 0.46 0.51 4.96
C ALA A 58 0.52 1.87 4.26
N ALA A 59 1.73 2.35 3.94
CA ALA A 59 1.93 3.55 3.15
C ALA A 59 1.36 3.39 1.73
N GLU A 60 1.71 2.29 1.05
CA GLU A 60 1.22 1.99 -0.31
C GLU A 60 -0.32 1.92 -0.39
N VAL A 61 -0.97 1.28 0.59
CA VAL A 61 -2.44 1.22 0.68
C VAL A 61 -3.04 2.60 0.94
N THR A 62 -2.39 3.42 1.78
CA THR A 62 -2.85 4.78 2.08
C THR A 62 -2.76 5.67 0.85
N ASP A 63 -1.66 5.60 0.12
CA ASP A 63 -1.45 6.34 -1.13
C ASP A 63 -2.48 5.94 -2.19
N LEU A 64 -2.77 4.65 -2.32
CA LEU A 64 -3.78 4.15 -3.27
C LEU A 64 -5.20 4.64 -2.93
N ARG A 65 -5.53 4.80 -1.65
CA ARG A 65 -6.79 5.40 -1.20
C ARG A 65 -6.84 6.89 -1.52
N GLY A 66 -5.74 7.61 -1.29
CA GLY A 66 -5.62 9.05 -1.59
C GLY A 66 -5.79 9.35 -3.07
N GLN A 67 -5.20 8.55 -3.96
CA GLN A 67 -5.34 8.68 -5.41
C GLN A 67 -6.78 8.48 -5.89
N ARG A 68 -7.55 7.60 -5.23
CA ARG A 68 -8.99 7.40 -5.53
C ARG A 68 -9.87 8.54 -5.04
N GLY A 69 -9.44 9.28 -4.01
CA GLY A 69 -10.17 10.45 -3.49
C GLY A 69 -10.05 11.69 -4.38
N SER A 70 -8.99 11.78 -5.20
CA SER A 70 -8.71 12.95 -6.06
C SER A 70 -9.33 12.88 -7.46
N GLY A 71 -10.05 11.81 -7.80
CA GLY A 71 -10.69 11.62 -9.11
C GLY A 71 -12.09 12.24 -9.25
N GLY A 72 -12.44 13.21 -8.42
CA GLY A 72 -13.80 13.78 -8.30
C GLY A 72 -13.91 15.27 -8.57
N ASN A 73 -13.04 15.87 -9.38
CA ASN A 73 -13.12 17.29 -9.73
C ASN A 73 -12.76 17.57 -11.20
N GLU A 74 -13.39 16.84 -12.12
CA GLU A 74 -13.64 17.34 -13.48
C GLU A 74 -15.13 17.69 -13.56
N GLU A 75 -15.45 18.82 -12.94
CA GLU A 75 -16.63 19.60 -13.25
C GLU A 75 -16.68 19.80 -14.77
N GLN A 76 -17.74 19.24 -15.34
CA GLN A 76 -18.32 19.67 -16.59
C GLN A 76 -18.40 21.21 -16.61
N SER A 77 -17.44 21.82 -17.30
CA SER A 77 -17.52 23.20 -17.78
C SER A 77 -16.89 23.24 -19.16
N ALA A 78 -17.70 22.89 -20.16
CA ALA A 78 -17.74 23.49 -21.49
C ALA A 78 -18.94 22.93 -22.26
#